data_AF-A0A060BQG8-F1
#
_entry.id   AF-A0A060BQG8-F1
#
_cell.length_a   1.000
_cell.length_b   1.000
_cell.length_c   1.000
_cell.angle_alpha   90.00
_cell.angle_beta   90.00
_cell.angle_gamma   90.00
#
_symmetry.space_group_name_H-M   'P 1'
#
loop_
_entity.id
_entity.type
_entity.pdbx_description
1 polymer ?
#
loop_
_entity_poly.entity_id
_entity_poly.type
_entity_poly.pdbx_seq_one_letter_code
_entity_poly.pdbx_strand_id
1 'polypeptide(L)'
;GAWPASTPTIAVRFVLSDENWGSTPTVANLQGALRAARYDLVLQSDANVWAPRDYLRSIVSELVSEDASLLSSMVSGVGERSVGAAMENLQLSAYVAPACCVALKLGNVTCVIGKSMLFRRSELKALGGLERVKDSLAEDFLLGRHYGDNGKKVL
;
A
#
# COMPACT_ATOMS: atom_id res chain seq x y z
N GLY A 1 6.63 18.40 14.84
CA GLY A 1 5.30 18.27 15.44
C GLY A 1 5.37 17.16 16.46
N ALA A 2 4.95 17.40 17.69
CA ALA A 2 4.94 16.40 18.74
C ALA A 2 3.94 15.28 18.41
N TRP A 3 4.39 14.02 18.49
CA TRP A 3 3.52 12.85 18.46
C TRP A 3 2.54 12.96 19.65
N PRO A 4 1.22 12.88 19.46
CA PRO A 4 0.30 12.89 20.60
C PRO A 4 0.60 11.68 21.47
N ALA A 5 1.18 11.94 22.64
CA ALA A 5 1.41 10.97 23.68
C ALA A 5 0.06 10.38 24.11
N SER A 6 0.00 9.04 24.13
CA SER A 6 -1.10 8.19 24.59
C SER A 6 -2.45 8.36 23.88
N THR A 7 -2.69 7.56 22.84
CA THR A 7 -4.04 7.16 22.41
C THR A 7 -4.41 5.85 23.14
N PRO A 8 -5.08 5.90 24.32
CA PRO A 8 -5.13 4.75 25.24
C PRO A 8 -6.14 3.66 24.83
N THR A 9 -6.67 3.69 23.60
CA THR A 9 -7.76 2.81 23.15
C THR A 9 -7.56 2.21 21.76
N ILE A 10 -6.44 2.48 21.08
CA ILE A 10 -6.16 1.84 19.78
C ILE A 10 -5.44 0.52 20.03
N ALA A 11 -6.05 -0.58 19.62
CA ALA A 11 -5.50 -1.90 19.84
C ALA A 11 -4.32 -2.18 18.88
N VAL A 12 -3.10 -2.06 19.41
CA VAL A 12 -1.83 -2.26 18.72
C VAL A 12 -1.28 -3.66 18.95
N ARG A 13 -0.60 -4.22 17.95
CA ARG A 13 0.15 -5.47 18.05
C ARG A 13 1.46 -5.34 17.27
N PHE A 14 2.56 -5.76 17.89
CA PHE A 14 3.83 -5.95 17.22
C PHE A 14 3.94 -7.42 16.79
N VAL A 15 4.36 -7.64 15.55
CA VAL A 15 4.52 -8.97 14.97
C VAL A 15 5.96 -9.09 14.49
N LEU A 16 6.67 -10.08 14.98
CA LEU A 16 7.95 -10.47 14.43
C LEU A 16 7.69 -11.42 13.26
N SER A 17 8.05 -11.00 12.06
CA SER A 17 7.92 -11.83 10.85
C SER A 17 9.11 -12.76 10.65
N ASP A 18 8.89 -13.86 9.92
CA ASP A 18 9.95 -14.75 9.48
C ASP A 18 10.69 -14.12 8.29
N GLU A 19 11.94 -13.71 8.54
CA GLU A 19 12.81 -13.10 7.52
C GLU A 19 13.17 -14.06 6.37
N ASN A 20 13.00 -15.37 6.55
CA ASN A 20 13.29 -16.38 5.52
C ASN A 20 12.08 -16.73 4.66
N TRP A 21 10.93 -16.09 4.87
CA TRP A 21 9.70 -16.42 4.15
C TRP A 21 9.75 -16.07 2.65
N GLY A 22 10.50 -15.03 2.29
CA GLY A 22 10.75 -14.60 0.91
C GLY A 22 11.93 -13.63 0.85
N SER A 23 12.47 -13.38 -0.34
CA SER A 23 13.63 -12.50 -0.51
C SER A 23 13.31 -11.01 -0.28
N THR A 24 12.03 -10.64 -0.19
CA THR A 24 11.57 -9.26 0.00
C THR A 24 11.11 -9.02 1.44
N PRO A 25 11.85 -8.23 2.25
CA PRO A 25 11.52 -8.00 3.66
C PRO A 25 10.14 -7.37 3.88
N THR A 26 9.72 -6.46 2.99
CA THR A 26 8.39 -5.82 3.05
C THR A 26 7.28 -6.86 2.93
N VAL A 27 7.39 -7.81 2.01
CA VAL A 27 6.38 -8.86 1.82
C VAL A 27 6.38 -9.82 3.01
N ALA A 28 7.54 -10.17 3.56
CA ALA A 28 7.63 -10.99 4.77
C ALA A 28 6.97 -10.29 5.98
N ASN A 29 7.18 -8.99 6.15
CA ASN A 29 6.53 -8.18 7.16
C ASN A 29 5.00 -8.16 6.97
N LEU A 30 4.54 -7.91 5.74
CA LEU A 30 3.12 -7.90 5.40
C LEU A 30 2.47 -9.25 5.65
N GLN A 31 3.13 -10.36 5.31
CA GLN A 31 2.63 -11.71 5.55
C GLN A 31 2.41 -11.98 7.04
N GLY A 32 3.37 -11.61 7.90
CA GLY A 32 3.21 -11.71 9.35
C GLY A 32 2.06 -10.84 9.85
N ALA A 33 1.98 -9.59 9.40
CA ALA A 33 0.91 -8.67 9.76
C ALA A 33 -0.48 -9.18 9.35
N LEU A 34 -0.63 -9.74 8.14
CA LEU A 34 -1.89 -10.29 7.63
C LEU A 34 -2.38 -11.51 8.41
N ARG A 35 -1.46 -12.36 8.89
CA ARG A 35 -1.79 -13.49 9.78
C ARG A 35 -2.33 -13.01 11.13
N ALA A 36 -1.79 -11.89 11.63
CA ALA A 36 -2.22 -11.30 12.89
C ALA A 36 -3.44 -10.36 12.76
N ALA A 37 -3.81 -9.98 11.54
CA ALA A 37 -4.90 -9.04 11.27
C ALA A 37 -6.26 -9.57 11.75
N ARG A 38 -6.99 -8.72 12.48
CA ARG A 38 -8.32 -9.05 13.02
C ARG A 38 -9.45 -8.89 12.00
N TYR A 39 -9.28 -7.98 11.05
CA TYR A 39 -10.30 -7.58 10.10
C TYR A 39 -9.91 -7.99 8.69
N ASP A 40 -10.90 -8.10 7.81
CA ASP A 40 -10.68 -8.47 6.42
C ASP A 40 -10.17 -7.30 5.56
N LEU A 41 -10.66 -6.09 5.81
CA LEU A 41 -10.17 -4.89 5.15
C LEU A 41 -8.85 -4.44 5.80
N VAL A 42 -7.80 -4.33 5.00
CA VAL A 42 -6.43 -4.06 5.45
C VAL A 42 -5.87 -2.87 4.69
N LEU A 43 -5.34 -1.89 5.43
CA LEU A 43 -4.47 -0.85 4.89
C LEU A 43 -3.02 -1.23 5.18
N GLN A 44 -2.23 -1.39 4.12
CA GLN A 44 -0.77 -1.29 4.19
C GLN A 44 -0.37 0.18 4.05
N SER A 45 0.54 0.65 4.91
CA SER A 45 1.13 1.98 4.80
C SER A 45 2.57 1.97 5.27
N ASP A 46 3.44 2.68 4.56
CA ASP A 46 4.85 2.81 4.94
C ASP A 46 5.01 3.66 6.20
N ALA A 47 6.07 3.38 6.97
CA ALA A 47 6.36 4.08 8.22
C ALA A 47 6.64 5.59 8.04
N ASN A 48 6.99 6.03 6.84
CA ASN A 48 7.22 7.43 6.48
C ASN A 48 6.00 8.12 5.84
N VAL A 49 4.87 7.42 5.71
CA VAL A 49 3.64 8.01 5.16
C VAL A 49 2.82 8.66 6.27
N TRP A 50 2.53 9.94 6.07
CA TRP A 50 1.60 10.68 6.91
C TRP A 50 0.27 10.84 6.19
N ALA A 51 -0.83 10.66 6.92
CA ALA A 51 -2.18 10.77 6.40
C ALA A 51 -3.01 11.78 7.21
N PRO A 52 -3.87 12.58 6.55
CA PRO A 52 -4.79 13.47 7.25
C PRO A 52 -5.84 12.67 8.04
N ARG A 53 -6.51 13.33 9.00
CA ARG A 53 -7.42 12.67 9.97
C ARG A 53 -8.60 11.95 9.32
N ASP A 54 -9.05 12.42 8.17
CA ASP A 54 -10.18 11.90 7.39
C ASP A 54 -9.77 10.86 6.34
N TYR A 55 -8.46 10.64 6.14
CA TYR A 55 -7.92 9.78 5.08
C TYR A 55 -8.58 8.41 4.98
N LEU A 56 -8.63 7.67 6.09
CA LEU A 56 -9.24 6.33 6.11
C LEU A 56 -10.71 6.35 5.69
N ARG A 57 -11.45 7.38 6.09
CA ARG A 57 -12.86 7.52 5.71
C ARG A 57 -12.98 7.71 4.19
N SER A 58 -12.13 8.56 3.62
CA SER A 58 -12.13 8.85 2.19
C SER A 58 -11.81 7.62 1.36
N ILE A 59 -10.68 6.94 1.61
CA ILE A 59 -10.26 5.78 0.81
C ILE A 59 -11.19 4.57 0.97
N VAL A 60 -11.76 4.37 2.16
CA VAL A 60 -12.73 3.28 2.36
C VAL A 60 -14.05 3.59 1.66
N SER A 61 -14.51 4.85 1.72
CA SER A 61 -15.71 5.28 1.00
C SER A 61 -15.56 5.09 -0.50
N GLU A 62 -14.41 5.48 -1.07
CA GLU A 62 -14.11 5.36 -2.49
C GLU A 62 -14.03 3.89 -2.93
N LEU A 63 -13.29 3.04 -2.20
CA LEU A 63 -13.21 1.60 -2.49
C LEU A 63 -14.60 0.95 -2.53
N VAL A 64 -15.49 1.32 -1.60
CA VAL A 64 -16.86 0.78 -1.51
C VAL A 64 -17.76 1.35 -2.61
N SER A 65 -17.74 2.67 -2.86
CA SER A 65 -18.60 3.28 -3.86
C SER A 65 -18.30 2.81 -5.27
N GLU A 66 -17.03 2.53 -5.55
CA GLU A 66 -16.57 2.06 -6.85
C GLU A 66 -16.65 0.53 -7.00
N ASP A 67 -17.07 -0.20 -5.97
CA ASP A 67 -17.03 -1.67 -5.88
C ASP A 67 -15.67 -2.25 -6.29
N ALA A 68 -14.60 -1.65 -5.74
CA ALA A 68 -13.23 -2.01 -6.05
C ALA A 68 -12.66 -3.06 -5.08
N SER A 69 -11.63 -3.76 -5.56
CA SER A 69 -10.94 -4.83 -4.82
C SER A 69 -9.63 -4.36 -4.20
N LEU A 70 -8.96 -3.39 -4.82
CA LEU A 70 -7.71 -2.80 -4.35
C LEU A 70 -7.72 -1.31 -4.69
N LEU A 71 -7.33 -0.48 -3.73
CA LEU A 71 -7.11 0.95 -3.93
C LEU A 71 -5.69 1.32 -3.51
N SER A 72 -4.98 2.03 -4.38
CA SER A 72 -3.66 2.60 -4.12
C SER A 72 -3.73 4.12 -4.09
N SER A 73 -3.24 4.74 -3.03
CA SER A 73 -3.18 6.21 -2.96
C SER A 73 -1.86 6.73 -3.50
N MET A 74 -1.93 7.78 -4.32
CA MET A 74 -0.75 8.49 -4.76
C MET A 74 -0.14 9.27 -3.58
N VAL A 75 1.19 9.25 -3.51
CA VAL A 75 1.97 9.83 -2.41
C VAL A 75 2.90 10.91 -2.96
N SER A 76 3.13 11.93 -2.14
CA SER A 76 4.06 13.03 -2.43
C SER A 76 4.95 13.26 -1.21
N GLY A 77 6.20 13.66 -1.45
CA GLY A 77 7.13 14.00 -0.39
C GLY A 77 6.89 15.41 0.13
N VAL A 78 7.09 15.61 1.44
CA VAL A 78 7.01 16.92 2.08
C VAL A 78 8.03 17.04 3.20
N GLY A 79 8.57 18.24 3.40
CA GLY A 79 9.37 18.56 4.59
C GLY A 79 10.75 17.92 4.61
N GLU A 80 11.43 17.93 3.47
CA GLU A 80 12.73 17.30 3.25
C GLU A 80 13.81 17.93 4.13
N ARG A 81 14.63 17.08 4.75
CA ARG A 81 15.70 17.50 5.68
C ARG A 81 17.07 16.94 5.33
N SER A 82 17.17 16.20 4.24
CA SER A 82 18.39 15.58 3.75
C SER A 82 18.35 15.53 2.23
N VAL A 83 19.53 15.36 1.62
CA VAL A 83 19.64 15.16 0.16
C VAL A 83 18.85 13.93 -0.27
N GLY A 84 18.90 12.83 0.49
CA GLY A 84 18.13 11.62 0.21
C GLY A 84 16.61 11.88 0.20
N ALA A 85 16.11 12.64 1.18
CA ALA A 85 14.68 13.01 1.23
C ALA A 85 14.29 13.92 0.05
N ALA A 86 15.14 14.88 -0.32
CA ALA A 86 14.93 15.74 -1.49
C ALA A 86 14.91 14.93 -2.79
N MET A 87 15.80 13.95 -2.94
CA MET A 87 15.83 13.06 -4.10
C MET A 87 14.60 12.15 -4.16
N GLU A 88 14.16 11.58 -3.04
CA GLU A 88 12.91 10.80 -2.99
C GLU A 88 11.71 11.66 -3.39
N ASN A 89 11.60 12.89 -2.86
CA ASN A 89 10.49 13.76 -3.22
C ASN A 89 10.52 14.13 -4.71
N LEU A 90 11.70 14.46 -5.24
CA LEU A 90 11.86 14.73 -6.66
C LEU A 90 11.43 13.52 -7.50
N GLN A 91 11.85 12.31 -7.13
CA GLN A 91 11.47 11.08 -7.82
C GLN A 91 9.95 10.84 -7.75
N LEU A 92 9.33 11.00 -6.59
CA LEU A 92 7.89 10.84 -6.41
C LEU A 92 7.10 11.84 -7.26
N SER A 93 7.46 13.12 -7.16
CA SER A 93 6.68 14.22 -7.71
C SER A 93 6.95 14.48 -9.19
N ALA A 94 8.19 14.31 -9.66
CA ALA A 94 8.57 14.60 -11.05
C ALA A 94 8.58 13.37 -11.96
N TYR A 95 8.62 12.15 -11.40
CA TYR A 95 8.67 10.93 -12.19
C TYR A 95 7.51 9.98 -11.89
N VAL A 96 7.39 9.49 -10.65
CA VAL A 96 6.44 8.42 -10.31
C VAL A 96 4.99 8.88 -10.52
N ALA A 97 4.59 10.01 -9.92
CA ALA A 97 3.23 10.51 -10.04
C ALA A 97 2.85 10.84 -11.49
N PRO A 98 3.64 11.61 -12.26
CA PRO A 98 3.37 11.83 -13.68
C PRO A 98 3.30 10.54 -14.51
N ALA A 99 4.22 9.59 -14.28
CA ALA A 99 4.23 8.31 -15.00
C ALA A 99 2.97 7.47 -14.71
N CYS A 100 2.53 7.42 -13.45
CA CYS A 100 1.30 6.72 -13.07
C CYS A 100 0.07 7.39 -13.71
N CYS A 101 0.01 8.72 -13.72
CA CYS A 101 -1.06 9.45 -14.39
C CYS A 101 -1.09 9.18 -15.91
N VAL A 102 0.07 9.16 -16.57
CA VAL A 102 0.17 8.85 -18.00
C VAL A 102 -0.25 7.41 -18.27
N ALA A 103 0.22 6.44 -17.48
CA ALA A 103 -0.15 5.04 -17.58
C ALA A 103 -1.66 4.84 -17.43
N LEU A 104 -2.28 5.53 -16.46
CA LEU A 104 -3.72 5.48 -16.25
C LEU A 104 -4.49 6.12 -17.42
N LYS A 105 -4.10 7.34 -17.84
CA LYS A 105 -4.86 8.11 -18.84
C LYS A 105 -4.68 7.63 -20.27
N LEU A 106 -3.49 7.16 -20.64
CA LEU A 106 -3.19 6.75 -22.01
C LEU A 106 -3.16 5.22 -22.17
N GLY A 107 -2.78 4.50 -21.12
CA GLY A 107 -2.66 3.04 -21.14
C GLY A 107 -3.82 2.30 -20.48
N ASN A 108 -4.71 2.99 -19.76
CA ASN A 108 -5.71 2.39 -18.88
C ASN A 108 -5.09 1.38 -17.89
N VAL A 109 -3.88 1.69 -17.41
CA VAL A 109 -3.13 0.89 -16.45
C VAL A 109 -3.08 1.62 -15.11
N THR A 110 -3.67 1.02 -14.09
CA THR A 110 -3.53 1.50 -12.71
C THR A 110 -2.22 0.96 -12.12
N CYS A 111 -1.27 1.87 -11.89
CA CYS A 111 -0.01 1.55 -11.22
C CYS A 111 -0.20 1.60 -9.70
N VAL A 112 -0.16 0.44 -9.06
CA VAL A 112 -0.25 0.32 -7.61
C VAL A 112 1.09 0.65 -6.96
N ILE A 113 1.05 1.46 -5.91
CA ILE A 113 2.21 1.93 -5.15
C ILE A 113 2.05 1.52 -3.68
N GLY A 114 2.99 0.73 -3.18
CA GLY A 114 2.97 0.06 -1.89
C GLY A 114 3.05 0.98 -0.68
N LYS A 115 3.33 2.27 -0.89
CA LYS A 115 3.37 3.28 0.17
C LYS A 115 2.03 3.42 0.88
N SER A 116 0.92 3.20 0.17
CA SER A 116 -0.41 3.08 0.77
C SER A 116 -1.37 2.29 -0.10
N MET A 117 -1.75 1.08 0.36
CA MET A 117 -2.68 0.19 -0.35
C MET A 117 -3.77 -0.35 0.57
N LEU A 118 -5.02 -0.23 0.14
CA LEU A 118 -6.22 -0.74 0.82
C LEU A 118 -6.79 -1.92 0.04
N PHE A 119 -6.94 -3.08 0.68
CA PHE A 119 -7.45 -4.29 0.03
C PHE A 119 -8.15 -5.22 1.03
N ARG A 120 -8.86 -6.23 0.51
CA ARG A 120 -9.46 -7.31 1.31
C ARG A 120 -8.50 -8.50 1.40
N ARG A 121 -8.19 -8.94 2.62
CA ARG A 121 -7.36 -10.11 2.88
C ARG A 121 -7.95 -11.38 2.26
N SER A 122 -9.27 -11.54 2.32
CA SER A 122 -10.00 -12.64 1.70
C SER A 122 -9.78 -12.71 0.19
N GLU A 123 -9.88 -11.57 -0.50
CA GLU A 123 -9.63 -11.48 -1.95
C GLU A 123 -8.17 -11.73 -2.29
N LEU A 124 -7.23 -11.15 -1.55
CA LEU A 124 -5.80 -11.43 -1.71
C LEU A 124 -5.52 -12.94 -1.59
N LYS A 125 -6.11 -13.60 -0.59
CA LYS A 125 -5.97 -15.06 -0.41
C LYS A 125 -6.59 -15.85 -1.56
N ALA A 126 -7.77 -15.45 -2.04
CA ALA A 126 -8.42 -16.10 -3.18
C ALA A 126 -7.60 -15.98 -4.47
N LEU A 127 -6.84 -14.89 -4.60
CA LEU A 127 -5.93 -14.64 -5.72
C LEU A 127 -4.54 -15.30 -5.56
N GLY A 128 -4.35 -16.15 -4.55
CA GLY A 128 -3.10 -16.90 -4.34
C GLY A 128 -2.11 -16.26 -3.36
N GLY A 129 -2.53 -15.22 -2.65
CA GLY A 129 -1.78 -14.66 -1.52
C GLY A 129 -0.53 -13.89 -1.92
N LEU A 130 0.29 -13.58 -0.92
CA LEU A 130 1.56 -12.87 -1.09
C LEU A 130 2.66 -13.77 -1.65
N GLU A 131 2.45 -15.09 -1.64
CA GLU A 131 3.40 -16.10 -2.12
C GLU A 131 3.85 -15.82 -3.56
N ARG A 132 2.99 -15.21 -4.38
CA ARG A 132 3.26 -14.84 -5.78
C ARG A 132 4.28 -13.73 -5.94
N VAL A 133 4.44 -12.89 -4.92
CA VAL A 133 5.29 -11.68 -4.96
C VAL A 133 6.38 -11.69 -3.89
N LYS A 134 6.49 -12.77 -3.10
CA LYS A 134 7.43 -12.90 -1.97
C LYS A 134 8.90 -12.66 -2.33
N ASP A 135 9.24 -12.88 -3.61
CA ASP A 135 10.61 -12.76 -4.13
C ASP A 135 10.77 -11.63 -5.17
N SER A 136 9.90 -10.61 -5.14
CA SER A 136 9.91 -9.49 -6.09
C SER A 136 9.98 -8.14 -5.39
N LEU A 137 10.86 -7.26 -5.88
CA LEU A 137 11.02 -5.87 -5.41
C LEU A 137 9.94 -4.90 -5.90
N ALA A 138 9.06 -5.35 -6.80
CA ALA A 138 7.93 -4.60 -7.33
C ALA A 138 6.63 -5.32 -6.96
N GLU A 139 6.52 -5.77 -5.71
CA GLU A 139 5.43 -6.58 -5.21
C GLU A 139 4.07 -5.90 -5.35
N ASP A 140 4.02 -4.60 -5.15
CA ASP A 140 2.85 -3.75 -5.17
C ASP A 140 2.24 -3.65 -6.57
N PHE A 141 3.07 -3.32 -7.56
CA PHE A 141 2.71 -3.28 -8.96
C PHE A 141 2.27 -4.66 -9.46
N LEU A 142 3.01 -5.71 -9.11
CA LEU A 142 2.66 -7.08 -9.51
C LEU A 142 1.37 -7.57 -8.87
N LEU A 143 1.10 -7.21 -7.61
CA LEU A 143 -0.18 -7.47 -6.95
C LEU A 143 -1.31 -6.74 -7.68
N GLY A 144 -1.17 -5.44 -7.93
CA GLY A 144 -2.16 -4.65 -8.67
C GLY A 144 -2.47 -5.23 -10.04
N ARG A 145 -1.44 -5.58 -10.80
CA ARG A 145 -1.58 -6.23 -12.11
C ARG A 145 -2.29 -7.58 -11.99
N HIS A 146 -1.93 -8.40 -11.01
CA HIS A 146 -2.56 -9.70 -10.80
C HIS A 146 -4.05 -9.58 -10.43
N TYR A 147 -4.44 -8.56 -9.67
CA TYR A 147 -5.85 -8.23 -9.46
C TYR A 147 -6.55 -7.91 -10.79
N GLY A 148 -5.98 -7.00 -11.59
CA GLY A 148 -6.53 -6.63 -12.90
C GLY A 148 -6.64 -7.82 -13.87
N ASP A 149 -5.61 -8.65 -13.95
CA ASP A 149 -5.56 -9.85 -14.79
C ASP A 149 -6.64 -10.88 -14.39
N ASN A 150 -7.15 -10.83 -13.14
CA ASN A 150 -8.25 -11.66 -12.65
C ASN A 150 -9.61 -10.92 -12.68
N GLY A 151 -9.72 -9.85 -13.47
CA GLY A 151 -10.96 -9.09 -13.66
C GLY A 151 -11.39 -8.27 -12.46
N LYS A 152 -10.49 -8.04 -11.49
CA LYS A 152 -10.77 -7.19 -10.33
C LYS A 152 -10.54 -5.73 -10.67
N LYS A 153 -11.40 -4.85 -10.14
CA LYS A 153 -11.25 -3.41 -10.29
C LYS A 153 -10.20 -2.89 -9.31
N VAL A 154 -9.22 -2.18 -9.86
CA VAL A 154 -8.08 -1.58 -9.15
C VAL A 154 -8.12 -0.06 -9.33
N LEU A 155 -8.07 0.66 -8.22
CA LEU A 155 -8.09 2.12 -8.15
C LEU A 155 -6.72 2.70 -7.81
#